data_AF-A0A842UZI5-F1
#
_entry.id   AF-A0A842UZI5-F1
#
_cell.length_a   1.000
_cell.length_b   1.000
_cell.length_c   1.000
_cell.angle_alpha   90.00
_cell.angle_beta   90.00
_cell.angle_gamma   90.00
#
_symmetry.space_group_name_H-M   'P 1'
#
loop_
_entity.id
_entity.type
_entity.pdbx_description
1 polymer ?
#
loop_
_entity_poly.entity_id
_entity_poly.type
_entity_poly.pdbx_seq_one_letter_code
_entity_poly.pdbx_strand_id
1 'polypeptide(L)'
;MDFHKKEDKERAIILVIGLFMVGSIVTFALFSERFQTVGMGQYIPGPETLAVQVQEFPLNLPVQPAVGDGNHICVIIRIDSEEVLSYNLDRTGKSGWKATLSDDFFCDSQENEDLIIKYNSYADFAEHFFHPTCRNLKNTHTEGYYVLPSRLVKEGGEVICDEEFRQEYCPAVMECLTDEEADQLELGCCLDQAGSAMQAQTEMAKTGQAAVPPSEAEQQETGIITGALGSGGTFFLLLLALIVVSGGVFVNLKLRNKNRSEDRRSEKKRSSKQPAKQDHDSQPTLRHPSFGISIVPARPIQGQGSRQQAGQLGNQPQSPAGRSPAQRSPAQRFPGNISSHPAGEHPKMREMKQYIQERLAQKVPPQQVRQELISSGWQPGIIDRYL
;
A
#
# COMPACT_ATOMS: atom_id res chain seq x y z
N MET A 1 -68.44 -17.87 21.63
CA MET A 1 -67.23 -17.68 22.48
C MET A 1 -65.90 -17.89 21.74
N ASP A 2 -65.88 -18.14 20.42
CA ASP A 2 -64.62 -18.40 19.67
C ASP A 2 -63.99 -17.18 18.98
N PHE A 3 -64.69 -16.05 18.87
CA PHE A 3 -64.15 -14.86 18.17
C PHE A 3 -63.00 -14.16 18.91
N HIS A 4 -63.02 -14.13 20.24
CA HIS A 4 -61.92 -13.52 21.02
C HIS A 4 -60.59 -14.28 20.89
N LYS A 5 -60.63 -15.60 20.63
CA LYS A 5 -59.43 -16.43 20.60
C LYS A 5 -58.57 -16.23 19.35
N LYS A 6 -59.12 -15.62 18.29
CA LYS A 6 -58.38 -15.30 17.06
C LYS A 6 -57.65 -13.98 17.20
N GLU A 7 -58.29 -12.98 17.80
CA GLU A 7 -57.71 -11.64 17.97
C GLU A 7 -56.52 -11.66 18.94
N ASP A 8 -56.57 -12.49 19.98
CA ASP A 8 -55.45 -12.66 20.91
C ASP A 8 -54.21 -13.30 20.26
N LYS A 9 -54.40 -14.16 19.24
CA LYS A 9 -53.29 -14.78 18.51
C LYS A 9 -52.58 -13.79 17.60
N GLU A 10 -53.33 -12.93 16.91
CA GLU A 10 -52.76 -11.92 16.01
C GLU A 10 -51.96 -10.87 16.81
N ARG A 11 -52.48 -10.44 17.96
CA ARG A 11 -51.78 -9.52 18.87
C ARG A 11 -50.50 -10.14 19.45
N ALA A 12 -50.52 -11.43 19.80
CA ALA A 12 -49.34 -12.12 20.29
C ALA A 12 -48.24 -12.24 19.23
N ILE A 13 -48.60 -12.49 17.97
CA ILE A 13 -47.63 -12.57 16.86
C ILE A 13 -46.96 -11.20 16.63
N ILE A 14 -47.74 -10.12 16.60
CA ILE A 14 -47.21 -8.76 16.41
C ILE A 14 -46.23 -8.38 17.53
N LEU A 15 -46.56 -8.71 18.79
CA LEU A 15 -45.68 -8.47 19.93
C LEU A 15 -44.36 -9.24 19.85
N VAL A 16 -44.40 -10.51 19.42
CA VAL A 16 -43.19 -11.32 19.27
C VAL A 16 -42.30 -10.77 18.15
N ILE A 17 -42.88 -10.37 17.01
CA ILE A 17 -42.12 -9.76 15.92
C ILE A 17 -41.52 -8.42 16.36
N GLY A 18 -42.28 -7.58 17.06
CA GLY A 18 -41.81 -6.31 17.60
C GLY A 18 -40.63 -6.48 18.56
N LEU A 19 -40.72 -7.42 19.50
CA LEU A 19 -39.63 -7.73 20.42
C LEU A 19 -38.38 -8.25 19.70
N PHE A 20 -38.54 -9.04 18.63
CA PHE A 20 -37.42 -9.54 17.85
C PHE A 20 -36.71 -8.43 17.06
N MET A 21 -37.47 -7.50 16.48
CA MET A 21 -36.92 -6.34 15.76
C MET A 21 -36.16 -5.42 16.71
N VAL A 22 -36.74 -5.09 17.87
CA VAL A 22 -36.07 -4.26 18.88
C VAL A 22 -34.82 -4.95 19.42
N GLY A 23 -34.91 -6.25 19.74
CA GLY A 23 -33.76 -7.03 20.18
C GLY A 23 -32.64 -7.08 19.14
N SER A 24 -32.96 -7.16 17.85
CA SER A 24 -31.98 -7.16 16.77
C SER A 24 -31.29 -5.80 16.61
N ILE A 25 -32.05 -4.70 16.69
CA ILE A 25 -31.49 -3.34 16.63
C ILE A 25 -30.56 -3.08 17.82
N VAL A 26 -30.98 -3.44 19.04
CA VAL A 26 -30.16 -3.28 20.26
C VAL A 26 -28.91 -4.15 20.18
N THR A 27 -29.05 -5.41 19.73
CA THR A 27 -27.89 -6.30 19.55
C THR A 27 -26.94 -5.73 18.50
N PHE A 28 -27.44 -5.23 17.38
CA PHE A 28 -26.62 -4.61 16.33
C PHE A 28 -25.91 -3.35 16.84
N ALA A 29 -26.58 -2.48 17.59
CA ALA A 29 -25.98 -1.28 18.18
C ALA A 29 -24.87 -1.63 19.20
N LEU A 30 -25.13 -2.60 20.08
CA LEU A 30 -24.13 -3.07 21.04
C LEU A 30 -22.95 -3.80 20.38
N PHE A 31 -23.19 -4.45 19.23
CA PHE A 31 -22.14 -5.10 18.46
C PHE A 31 -21.36 -4.09 17.60
N SER A 32 -22.02 -3.08 17.02
CA SER A 32 -21.37 -2.04 16.20
C SER A 32 -20.38 -1.22 17.03
N GLU A 33 -20.70 -0.92 18.30
CA GLU A 33 -19.76 -0.24 19.20
C GLU A 33 -18.51 -1.09 19.51
N ARG A 34 -18.61 -2.43 19.49
CA ARG A 34 -17.45 -3.31 19.69
C ARG A 34 -16.62 -3.51 18.42
N PHE A 35 -17.20 -3.34 17.23
CA PHE A 35 -16.47 -3.46 15.96
C PHE A 35 -15.70 -2.20 15.57
N GLN A 36 -15.98 -1.05 16.19
CA GLN A 36 -15.25 0.18 15.89
C GLN A 36 -13.88 0.29 16.58
N THR A 37 -13.50 -0.63 17.47
CA THR A 37 -12.23 -0.50 18.25
C THR A 37 -11.45 -1.79 18.47
N VAL A 38 -11.71 -2.86 17.72
CA VAL A 38 -10.58 -3.72 17.33
C VAL A 38 -9.96 -3.02 16.14
N GLY A 39 -9.08 -2.05 16.43
CA GLY A 39 -8.21 -1.48 15.41
C GLY A 39 -7.51 -2.65 14.75
N MET A 40 -8.02 -3.05 13.58
CA MET A 40 -7.29 -3.87 12.65
C MET A 40 -6.09 -3.00 12.35
N GLY A 41 -5.00 -3.20 13.09
CA GLY A 41 -3.77 -2.45 12.89
C GLY A 41 -3.50 -2.56 11.41
N GLN A 42 -3.55 -1.42 10.71
CA GLN A 42 -3.31 -1.42 9.28
C GLN A 42 -1.96 -2.10 9.11
N TYR A 43 -1.97 -3.23 8.41
CA TYR A 43 -0.74 -3.94 8.12
C TYR A 43 0.05 -3.02 7.20
N ILE A 44 1.05 -2.34 7.76
CA ILE A 44 1.98 -1.53 7.01
C ILE A 44 3.03 -2.49 6.45
N PRO A 45 3.12 -2.65 5.13
CA PRO A 45 4.14 -3.50 4.53
C PRO A 45 5.53 -2.95 4.85
N GLY A 46 6.49 -3.85 5.07
CA GLY A 46 7.90 -3.45 5.16
C GLY A 46 8.38 -2.80 3.84
N PRO A 47 9.49 -2.06 3.87
CA PRO A 47 9.95 -1.23 2.75
C PRO A 47 10.19 -2.01 1.45
N GLU A 48 10.61 -3.27 1.54
CA GLU A 48 10.78 -4.16 0.38
C GLU A 48 9.45 -4.57 -0.25
N THR A 49 8.43 -4.86 0.57
CA THR A 49 7.09 -5.20 0.08
C THR A 49 6.41 -3.96 -0.51
N LEU A 50 6.61 -2.80 0.13
CA LEU A 50 6.12 -1.54 -0.39
C LEU A 50 6.79 -1.16 -1.72
N ALA A 51 8.08 -1.45 -1.90
CA ALA A 51 8.78 -1.24 -3.17
C ALA A 51 8.10 -1.96 -4.34
N VAL A 52 7.62 -3.19 -4.13
CA VAL A 52 6.87 -3.94 -5.15
C VAL A 52 5.54 -3.26 -5.48
N GLN A 53 4.80 -2.78 -4.47
CA GLN A 53 3.55 -2.03 -4.68
C GLN A 53 3.82 -0.72 -5.44
N VAL A 54 4.87 0.00 -5.06
CA VAL A 54 5.28 1.25 -5.72
C VAL A 54 5.77 0.99 -7.15
N GLN A 55 6.41 -0.16 -7.42
CA GLN A 55 6.80 -0.54 -8.77
C GLN A 55 5.59 -0.79 -9.69
N GLU A 56 4.51 -1.34 -9.15
CA GLU A 56 3.26 -1.57 -9.90
C GLU A 56 2.39 -0.31 -10.00
N PHE A 57 2.61 0.68 -9.14
CA PHE A 57 1.81 1.90 -9.08
C PHE A 57 1.65 2.61 -10.43
N PRO A 58 2.72 2.83 -11.23
CA PRO A 58 2.57 3.47 -12.53
C PRO A 58 1.70 2.69 -13.51
N LEU A 59 1.62 1.36 -13.40
CA LEU A 59 0.77 0.53 -14.27
C LEU A 59 -0.73 0.77 -14.02
N ASN A 60 -1.06 1.24 -12.82
CA ASN A 60 -2.40 1.58 -12.42
C ASN A 60 -2.74 3.05 -12.68
N LEU A 61 -1.73 3.90 -12.97
CA LEU A 61 -1.97 5.29 -13.29
C LEU A 61 -2.67 5.40 -14.65
N PRO A 62 -3.78 6.16 -14.76
CA PRO A 62 -4.45 6.38 -16.04
C PRO A 62 -3.54 7.06 -17.08
N VAL A 63 -2.52 7.79 -16.61
CA VAL A 63 -1.53 8.45 -17.47
C VAL A 63 -0.43 7.53 -18.00
N GLN A 64 -0.40 6.24 -17.61
CA GLN A 64 0.69 5.30 -17.95
C GLN A 64 1.09 5.24 -19.44
N PRO A 65 0.14 5.26 -20.41
CA PRO A 65 0.50 5.17 -21.83
C PRO A 65 1.31 6.37 -22.32
N ALA A 66 1.12 7.55 -21.72
CA ALA A 66 1.77 8.79 -22.09
C ALA A 66 3.19 8.95 -21.56
N VAL A 67 3.54 8.23 -20.49
CA VAL A 67 4.81 8.47 -19.81
C VAL A 67 5.96 7.91 -20.64
N GLY A 68 6.59 8.69 -21.52
CA GLY A 68 7.73 8.28 -22.36
C GLY A 68 8.85 7.47 -21.67
N ASP A 69 9.63 6.73 -22.46
CA ASP A 69 10.80 5.99 -21.95
C ASP A 69 11.84 6.95 -21.35
N GLY A 70 12.44 6.56 -20.22
CA GLY A 70 13.43 7.41 -19.52
C GLY A 70 12.84 8.40 -18.52
N ASN A 71 11.53 8.33 -18.27
CA ASN A 71 10.92 9.12 -17.22
C ASN A 71 11.29 8.62 -15.81
N HIS A 72 11.43 9.59 -14.91
CA HIS A 72 11.80 9.46 -13.51
C HIS A 72 10.69 10.02 -12.63
N ILE A 73 10.05 9.14 -11.85
CA ILE A 73 9.00 9.53 -10.91
C ILE A 73 9.49 9.26 -9.49
N CYS A 74 9.37 10.26 -8.63
CA CYS A 74 9.61 10.12 -7.21
C CYS A 74 8.26 9.91 -6.48
N VAL A 75 8.19 8.86 -5.65
CA VAL A 75 7.04 8.58 -4.80
C VAL A 75 7.45 8.64 -3.34
N ILE A 76 6.86 9.57 -2.59
CA ILE A 76 7.11 9.78 -1.16
C ILE A 76 5.87 9.34 -0.38
N ILE A 77 6.04 8.38 0.52
CA ILE A 77 4.95 7.82 1.31
C ILE A 77 5.27 8.02 2.78
N ARG A 78 4.42 8.79 3.47
CA ARG A 78 4.47 8.87 4.92
C ARG A 78 3.84 7.63 5.53
N ILE A 79 4.62 6.87 6.28
CA ILE A 79 4.15 5.64 6.93
C ILE A 79 3.49 5.98 8.26
N ASP A 80 4.13 6.83 9.07
CA ASP A 80 3.60 7.35 10.32
C ASP A 80 4.11 8.77 10.60
N SER A 81 4.02 9.23 11.86
CA SER A 81 4.48 10.57 12.21
C SER A 81 5.99 10.80 12.04
N GLU A 82 6.81 9.76 12.19
CA GLU A 82 8.27 9.80 12.19
C GLU A 82 8.91 9.14 10.95
N GLU A 83 8.21 8.22 10.29
CA GLU A 83 8.72 7.46 9.16
C GLU A 83 8.13 7.93 7.82
N VAL A 84 9.03 8.26 6.89
CA VAL A 84 8.74 8.60 5.50
C VAL A 84 9.67 7.76 4.62
N LEU A 85 9.09 7.11 3.62
CA LEU A 85 9.81 6.31 2.64
C LEU A 85 9.70 6.97 1.28
N SER A 86 10.82 7.06 0.58
CA SER A 86 10.91 7.68 -0.75
C SER A 86 11.42 6.66 -1.75
N TYR A 87 10.80 6.59 -2.90
CA TYR A 87 11.07 5.61 -3.94
C TYR A 87 11.28 6.32 -5.27
N ASN A 88 12.39 6.00 -5.95
CA ASN A 88 12.65 6.41 -7.32
C ASN A 88 12.07 5.34 -8.25
N LEU A 89 11.25 5.77 -9.20
CA LEU A 89 10.63 4.95 -10.23
C LEU A 89 11.20 5.31 -11.59
N ASP A 90 12.02 4.40 -12.11
CA ASP A 90 12.62 4.54 -13.43
C ASP A 90 11.86 3.70 -14.45
N ARG A 91 11.45 4.30 -15.57
CA ARG A 91 10.88 3.55 -16.69
C ARG A 91 11.98 2.83 -17.46
N THR A 92 12.05 1.51 -17.33
CA THR A 92 12.97 0.62 -18.04
C THR A 92 12.31 0.06 -19.30
N GLY A 93 12.37 0.82 -20.39
CA GLY A 93 11.78 0.46 -21.69
C GLY A 93 10.24 0.50 -21.70
N LYS A 94 9.64 -0.14 -22.71
CA LYS A 94 8.22 0.04 -23.05
C LYS A 94 7.19 -0.43 -22.01
N SER A 95 7.56 -1.32 -21.08
CA SER A 95 6.59 -1.96 -20.19
C SER A 95 7.09 -2.16 -18.76
N GLY A 96 8.33 -1.78 -18.46
CA GLY A 96 8.94 -2.03 -17.16
C GLY A 96 9.08 -0.75 -16.36
N TRP A 97 8.62 -0.79 -15.11
CA TRP A 97 9.00 0.17 -14.09
C TRP A 97 9.93 -0.51 -13.11
N LYS A 98 10.91 0.22 -12.60
CA LYS A 98 11.80 -0.25 -11.54
C LYS A 98 11.70 0.71 -10.37
N ALA A 99 11.22 0.22 -9.23
CA ALA A 99 11.26 0.95 -7.98
C ALA A 99 12.59 0.70 -7.27
N THR A 100 13.22 1.77 -6.79
CA THR A 100 14.37 1.70 -5.88
C THR A 100 14.11 2.58 -4.67
N LEU A 101 14.38 2.06 -3.48
CA LEU A 101 14.28 2.86 -2.26
C LEU A 101 15.37 3.94 -2.31
N SER A 102 14.98 5.20 -2.21
CA SER A 102 15.92 6.31 -2.10
C SER A 102 16.38 6.42 -0.64
N ASP A 103 17.68 6.67 -0.46
CA ASP A 103 18.24 7.00 0.85
C ASP A 103 17.97 8.48 1.22
N ASP A 104 17.55 9.29 0.26
CA ASP A 104 17.19 10.69 0.46
C ASP A 104 15.70 10.84 0.80
N PHE A 105 15.42 11.75 1.74
CA PHE A 105 14.06 11.98 2.22
C PHE A 105 13.13 12.52 1.10
N PHE A 106 13.69 13.18 0.09
CA PHE A 106 12.93 13.84 -0.99
C PHE A 106 13.43 13.46 -2.39
N CYS A 107 13.88 12.21 -2.59
CA CYS A 107 14.44 11.72 -3.86
C CYS A 107 15.68 12.51 -4.32
N ASP A 108 16.23 12.15 -5.48
CA ASP A 108 17.61 12.50 -5.85
C ASP A 108 17.76 13.97 -6.34
N SER A 109 16.64 14.70 -6.50
CA SER A 109 16.46 16.17 -6.58
C SER A 109 15.31 16.56 -7.51
N GLN A 110 14.68 17.72 -7.28
CA GLN A 110 13.55 18.20 -8.09
C GLN A 110 13.86 18.41 -9.59
N GLU A 111 15.14 18.65 -9.93
CA GLU A 111 15.56 18.95 -11.31
C GLU A 111 15.68 17.70 -12.19
N ASN A 112 15.81 16.52 -11.56
CA ASN A 112 16.01 15.25 -12.27
C ASN A 112 14.72 14.40 -12.32
N GLU A 113 13.70 14.76 -11.54
CA GLU A 113 12.43 14.06 -11.49
C GLU A 113 11.41 14.76 -12.38
N ASP A 114 10.73 14.00 -13.24
CA ASP A 114 9.64 14.51 -14.06
C ASP A 114 8.43 14.81 -13.18
N LEU A 115 8.16 13.94 -12.21
CA LEU A 115 7.03 14.05 -11.31
C LEU A 115 7.42 13.60 -9.91
N ILE A 116 7.01 14.37 -8.91
CA ILE A 116 7.16 14.00 -7.50
C ILE A 116 5.77 13.91 -6.88
N ILE A 117 5.40 12.73 -6.38
CA ILE A 117 4.10 12.49 -5.75
C ILE A 117 4.32 12.19 -4.27
N LYS A 118 3.71 12.98 -3.38
CA LYS A 118 3.79 12.76 -1.94
C LYS A 118 2.43 12.40 -1.34
N TYR A 119 2.37 11.26 -0.67
CA TYR A 119 1.24 10.78 0.10
C TYR A 119 1.39 11.16 1.58
N ASN A 120 0.31 11.70 2.16
CA ASN A 120 0.30 12.12 3.56
C ASN A 120 0.22 10.96 4.55
N SER A 121 -0.23 9.79 4.10
CA SER A 121 -0.25 8.55 4.86
C SER A 121 -0.14 7.32 3.94
N TYR A 122 0.19 6.16 4.52
CA TYR A 122 0.13 4.88 3.81
C TYR A 122 -1.31 4.56 3.37
N ALA A 123 -2.31 4.96 4.14
CA ALA A 123 -3.71 4.77 3.79
C ALA A 123 -4.08 5.51 2.49
N ASP A 124 -3.59 6.74 2.33
CA ASP A 124 -3.80 7.52 1.09
C ASP A 124 -3.13 6.86 -0.12
N PHE A 125 -1.92 6.35 0.06
CA PHE A 125 -1.22 5.58 -0.98
C PHE A 125 -1.99 4.31 -1.34
N ALA A 126 -2.39 3.52 -0.34
CA ALA A 126 -3.11 2.29 -0.57
C ALA A 126 -4.46 2.53 -1.25
N GLU A 127 -5.22 3.54 -0.81
CA GLU A 127 -6.48 3.92 -1.45
C GLU A 127 -6.26 4.28 -2.92
N HIS A 128 -5.26 5.11 -3.22
CA HIS A 128 -4.94 5.49 -4.58
C HIS A 128 -4.44 4.30 -5.41
N PHE A 129 -3.61 3.42 -4.84
CA PHE A 129 -3.10 2.23 -5.51
C PHE A 129 -4.22 1.26 -5.92
N PHE A 130 -5.20 1.03 -5.04
CA PHE A 130 -6.34 0.14 -5.33
C PHE A 130 -7.44 0.79 -6.17
N HIS A 131 -7.55 2.11 -6.12
CA HIS A 131 -8.54 2.89 -6.85
C HIS A 131 -7.87 4.10 -7.52
N PRO A 132 -7.08 3.85 -8.58
CA PRO A 132 -6.46 4.94 -9.32
C PRO A 132 -7.54 5.79 -9.99
N THR A 133 -7.69 7.04 -9.55
CA THR A 133 -8.64 7.97 -10.15
C THR A 133 -7.95 9.31 -10.35
N CYS A 134 -8.10 9.91 -11.53
CA CYS A 134 -7.54 11.24 -11.76
C CYS A 134 -8.25 12.33 -10.97
N ARG A 135 -9.42 12.04 -10.40
CA ARG A 135 -10.13 12.93 -9.48
C ARG A 135 -9.32 13.28 -8.23
N ASN A 136 -8.35 12.43 -7.86
CA ASN A 136 -7.48 12.66 -6.71
C ASN A 136 -6.19 13.42 -7.06
N LEU A 137 -5.93 13.74 -8.34
CA LEU A 137 -4.88 14.69 -8.77
C LEU A 137 -5.27 16.14 -8.41
N LYS A 138 -5.76 16.38 -7.19
CA LYS A 138 -6.16 17.71 -6.76
C LYS A 138 -4.94 18.51 -6.34
N ASN A 139 -4.91 19.77 -6.75
CA ASN A 139 -3.84 20.71 -6.43
C ASN A 139 -3.87 21.23 -4.97
N THR A 140 -4.65 20.60 -4.08
CA THR A 140 -4.90 21.11 -2.72
C THR A 140 -4.20 20.28 -1.66
N HIS A 141 -3.27 20.92 -0.94
CA HIS A 141 -2.39 20.35 0.10
C HIS A 141 -3.07 19.75 1.35
N THR A 142 -4.39 19.53 1.36
CA THR A 142 -5.11 19.29 2.61
C THR A 142 -5.31 17.81 2.94
N GLU A 143 -5.63 16.93 1.99
CA GLU A 143 -5.94 15.52 2.26
C GLU A 143 -5.55 14.62 1.07
N GLY A 144 -5.14 13.38 1.33
CA GLY A 144 -4.72 12.42 0.31
C GLY A 144 -3.24 12.53 -0.06
N TYR A 145 -2.97 12.97 -1.28
CA TYR A 145 -1.62 13.16 -1.81
C TYR A 145 -1.53 14.47 -2.58
N TYR A 146 -0.32 14.95 -2.79
CA TYR A 146 -0.06 16.14 -3.57
C TYR A 146 1.15 15.95 -4.47
N VAL A 147 1.12 16.65 -5.60
CA VAL A 147 2.23 16.71 -6.53
C VAL A 147 3.17 17.83 -6.08
N LEU A 148 4.44 17.48 -5.89
CA LEU A 148 5.49 18.40 -5.50
C LEU A 148 6.13 19.05 -6.74
N PRO A 149 6.81 20.20 -6.56
CA PRO A 149 7.55 20.82 -7.65
C PRO A 149 8.59 19.86 -8.24
N SER A 150 8.65 19.82 -9.56
CA SER A 150 9.46 18.91 -10.37
C SER A 150 9.78 19.58 -11.71
N ARG A 151 10.40 18.85 -12.65
CA ARG A 151 10.63 19.37 -14.00
C ARG A 151 9.35 19.79 -14.73
N LEU A 152 8.21 19.15 -14.41
CA LEU A 152 6.92 19.39 -15.05
C LEU A 152 5.94 20.18 -14.17
N VAL A 153 6.30 20.50 -12.92
CA VAL A 153 5.39 21.12 -11.95
C VAL A 153 6.11 22.24 -11.21
N LYS A 154 5.54 23.44 -11.25
CA LYS A 154 6.07 24.62 -10.55
C LYS A 154 5.81 24.55 -9.05
N GLU A 155 6.49 25.43 -8.32
CA GLU A 155 6.07 25.80 -6.97
C GLU A 155 4.58 26.21 -6.96
N GLY A 156 3.82 25.66 -6.01
CA GLY A 156 2.37 25.85 -5.94
C GLY A 156 1.55 24.74 -6.63
N GLY A 157 2.20 23.79 -7.31
CA GLY A 157 1.53 22.63 -7.92
C GLY A 157 0.99 22.88 -9.33
N GLU A 158 1.21 24.08 -9.88
CA GLU A 158 0.85 24.39 -11.27
C GLU A 158 1.72 23.61 -12.25
N VAL A 159 1.11 23.02 -13.28
CA VAL A 159 1.85 22.33 -14.34
C VAL A 159 2.63 23.33 -15.21
N ILE A 160 3.87 22.99 -15.54
CA ILE A 160 4.68 23.73 -16.53
C ILE A 160 4.19 23.29 -17.91
N CYS A 161 3.30 24.08 -18.50
CA CYS A 161 2.79 23.74 -19.82
C CYS A 161 3.69 24.24 -20.97
N ASP A 162 4.79 23.54 -21.15
CA ASP A 162 5.64 23.67 -22.32
C ASP A 162 5.23 22.69 -23.44
N GLU A 163 5.99 22.69 -24.54
CA GLU A 163 5.71 21.81 -25.67
C GLU A 163 5.87 20.33 -25.31
N GLU A 164 6.85 19.99 -24.47
CA GLU A 164 7.13 18.61 -24.04
C GLU A 164 5.95 18.08 -23.22
N PHE A 165 5.51 18.83 -22.20
CA PHE A 165 4.34 18.46 -21.40
C PHE A 165 3.10 18.29 -22.29
N ARG A 166 2.87 19.24 -23.19
CA ARG A 166 1.70 19.23 -24.07
C ARG A 166 1.70 18.04 -25.02
N GLN A 167 2.83 17.69 -25.62
CA GLN A 167 2.89 16.58 -26.56
C GLN A 167 2.83 15.23 -25.88
N GLU A 168 3.52 15.07 -24.75
CA GLU A 168 3.66 13.78 -24.11
C GLU A 168 2.54 13.47 -23.13
N TYR A 169 2.09 14.45 -22.32
CA TYR A 169 1.23 14.20 -21.16
C TYR A 169 -0.23 14.58 -21.38
N CYS A 170 -0.51 15.66 -22.12
CA CYS A 170 -1.91 16.11 -22.33
C CYS A 170 -2.84 15.04 -22.92
N PRO A 171 -2.42 14.19 -23.88
CA PRO A 171 -3.30 13.13 -24.39
C PRO A 171 -3.84 12.20 -23.29
N ALA A 172 -2.98 11.69 -22.41
CA ALA A 172 -3.43 10.76 -21.37
C ALA A 172 -4.13 11.46 -20.19
N VAL A 173 -3.76 12.71 -19.92
CA VAL A 173 -4.49 13.55 -18.97
C VAL A 173 -5.94 13.75 -19.42
N MET A 174 -6.15 14.08 -20.70
CA MET A 174 -7.48 14.29 -21.28
C MET A 174 -8.28 12.99 -21.47
N GLU A 175 -7.62 11.83 -21.54
CA GLU A 175 -8.32 10.53 -21.47
C GLU A 175 -8.91 10.26 -20.08
N CYS A 176 -8.36 10.88 -19.04
CA CYS A 176 -8.72 10.60 -17.67
C CYS A 176 -9.61 11.66 -17.01
N LEU A 177 -9.56 12.89 -17.51
CA LEU A 177 -10.30 14.03 -16.98
C LEU A 177 -11.38 14.49 -17.95
N THR A 178 -12.49 14.95 -17.39
CA THR A 178 -13.44 15.77 -18.15
C THR A 178 -12.87 17.17 -18.42
N ASP A 179 -13.39 17.86 -19.42
CA ASP A 179 -12.97 19.24 -19.72
C ASP A 179 -13.14 20.16 -18.50
N GLU A 180 -14.22 19.99 -17.72
CA GLU A 180 -14.46 20.75 -16.49
C GLU A 180 -13.47 20.42 -15.38
N GLU A 181 -13.04 19.16 -15.25
CA GLU A 181 -12.03 18.75 -14.27
C GLU A 181 -10.64 19.25 -14.67
N ALA A 182 -10.30 19.21 -15.95
CA ALA A 182 -9.05 19.75 -16.47
C ALA A 182 -8.96 21.27 -16.29
N ASP A 183 -10.06 22.01 -16.51
CA ASP A 183 -10.14 23.46 -16.25
C ASP A 183 -9.95 23.78 -14.76
N GLN A 184 -10.58 23.00 -13.85
CA GLN A 184 -10.40 23.15 -12.41
C GLN A 184 -8.97 22.88 -11.92
N LEU A 185 -8.19 22.10 -12.68
CA LEU A 185 -6.78 21.83 -12.42
C LEU A 185 -5.84 22.80 -13.15
N GLU A 186 -6.40 23.84 -13.80
CA GLU A 186 -5.66 24.84 -14.55
C GLU A 186 -4.86 24.25 -15.73
N LEU A 187 -5.31 23.12 -16.28
CA LEU A 187 -4.69 22.41 -17.40
C LEU A 187 -5.16 22.98 -18.76
N GLY A 188 -5.33 24.30 -18.84
CA GLY A 188 -5.92 24.98 -20.00
C GLY A 188 -5.18 24.68 -21.31
N CYS A 189 -3.88 24.46 -21.25
CA CYS A 189 -3.09 24.12 -22.42
C CYS A 189 -3.39 22.73 -23.02
N CYS A 190 -3.90 21.80 -22.23
CA CYS A 190 -4.37 20.50 -22.73
C CYS A 190 -5.73 20.63 -23.42
N LEU A 191 -6.60 21.52 -22.92
CA LEU A 191 -7.89 21.85 -23.54
C LEU A 191 -7.72 22.48 -24.92
N ASP A 192 -6.77 23.42 -25.06
CA ASP A 192 -6.45 24.08 -26.33
C ASP A 192 -5.98 23.07 -27.41
N GLN A 193 -5.23 22.04 -26.99
CA GLN A 193 -4.73 21.01 -27.90
C GLN A 193 -5.83 20.06 -28.36
N ALA A 194 -6.75 19.66 -27.47
CA ALA A 194 -7.90 18.84 -27.84
C ALA A 194 -8.74 19.51 -28.94
N GLY A 195 -8.95 20.82 -28.83
CA GLY A 195 -9.64 21.61 -29.84
C GLY A 195 -8.92 21.63 -31.19
N SER A 196 -7.58 21.82 -31.19
CA SER A 196 -6.78 21.88 -32.42
C SER A 196 -6.57 20.52 -33.10
N ALA A 197 -6.40 19.44 -32.33
CA ALA A 197 -6.30 18.08 -32.87
C ALA A 197 -7.62 17.64 -33.53
N MET A 198 -8.76 17.94 -32.90
CA MET A 198 -10.08 17.65 -33.47
C MET A 198 -10.36 18.51 -34.72
N GLN A 199 -9.91 19.77 -34.73
CA GLN A 199 -9.98 20.62 -35.92
C GLN A 199 -9.10 20.09 -37.07
N ALA A 200 -7.88 19.63 -36.78
CA ALA A 200 -6.99 19.04 -37.78
C ALA A 200 -7.59 17.76 -38.40
N GLN A 201 -8.18 16.88 -37.58
CA GLN A 201 -8.90 15.70 -38.08
C GLN A 201 -10.13 16.09 -38.92
N THR A 202 -10.86 17.13 -38.52
CA THR A 202 -12.03 17.63 -39.27
C THR A 202 -11.62 18.28 -40.61
N GLU A 203 -10.50 18.99 -40.67
CA GLU A 203 -9.96 19.55 -41.92
C GLU A 203 -9.40 18.47 -42.84
N MET A 204 -8.73 17.44 -42.31
CA MET A 204 -8.29 16.28 -43.10
C MET A 204 -9.50 15.49 -43.65
N ALA A 205 -10.58 15.34 -42.88
CA ALA A 205 -11.81 14.74 -43.37
C ALA A 205 -12.50 15.59 -44.46
N LYS A 206 -12.45 16.92 -44.35
CA LYS A 206 -13.04 17.84 -45.33
C LYS A 206 -12.25 17.95 -46.64
N THR A 207 -10.93 17.74 -46.60
CA THR A 207 -10.07 17.83 -47.80
C THR A 207 -10.11 16.57 -48.66
N GLY A 208 -10.83 15.53 -48.26
CA GLY A 208 -11.07 14.34 -49.08
C GLY A 208 -9.81 13.51 -49.38
N GLN A 209 -8.70 13.81 -48.73
CA GLN A 209 -7.54 12.92 -48.69
C GLN A 209 -7.86 11.82 -47.70
N ALA A 210 -8.43 10.73 -48.22
CA ALA A 210 -8.63 9.50 -47.47
C ALA A 210 -7.29 9.10 -46.83
N ALA A 211 -7.19 9.27 -45.52
CA ALA A 211 -6.17 8.63 -44.72
C ALA A 211 -6.29 7.13 -45.00
N VAL A 212 -5.21 6.55 -45.53
CA VAL A 212 -5.10 5.10 -45.72
C VAL A 212 -5.39 4.49 -44.35
N PRO A 213 -6.46 3.68 -44.20
CA PRO A 213 -6.79 3.10 -42.92
C PRO A 213 -5.58 2.28 -42.42
N PRO A 214 -5.23 2.36 -41.13
CA PRO A 214 -4.25 1.45 -40.56
C PRO A 214 -4.74 0.02 -40.83
N SER A 215 -3.89 -0.76 -41.48
CA SER A 215 -4.19 -2.12 -41.95
C SER A 215 -4.71 -2.98 -40.80
N GLU A 216 -5.92 -3.51 -41.00
CA GLU A 216 -6.57 -4.57 -40.21
C GLU A 216 -5.71 -5.85 -40.17
N ALA A 217 -4.72 -5.89 -39.29
CA ALA A 217 -3.93 -7.09 -39.05
C ALA A 217 -3.56 -7.22 -37.57
N GLU A 218 -4.56 -7.20 -36.67
CA GLU A 218 -4.55 -7.88 -35.37
C GLU A 218 -5.91 -7.70 -34.66
N GLN A 219 -6.97 -8.30 -35.22
CA GLN A 219 -8.15 -8.67 -34.43
C GLN A 219 -8.02 -10.16 -34.11
N GLN A 220 -7.32 -10.47 -33.03
CA GLN A 220 -7.29 -11.81 -32.47
C GLN A 220 -8.16 -11.86 -31.20
N GLU A 221 -9.16 -12.73 -31.29
CA GLU A 221 -10.08 -13.23 -30.27
C GLU A 221 -9.75 -12.91 -28.80
N THR A 222 -10.65 -12.16 -28.15
CA THR A 222 -11.00 -12.42 -26.74
C THR A 222 -12.51 -12.36 -26.57
N GLY A 223 -13.18 -13.44 -26.96
CA GLY A 223 -14.51 -13.74 -26.48
C GLY A 223 -14.43 -14.54 -25.19
N ILE A 224 -14.55 -13.89 -24.02
CA ILE A 224 -15.12 -14.52 -22.81
C ILE A 224 -16.02 -13.51 -22.09
N ILE A 225 -17.31 -13.69 -22.35
CA ILE A 225 -18.50 -13.46 -21.52
C ILE A 225 -18.24 -12.83 -20.14
N THR A 226 -18.56 -11.55 -20.06
CA THR A 226 -18.89 -10.81 -18.85
C THR A 226 -20.12 -11.42 -18.19
N GLY A 227 -19.90 -12.31 -17.22
CA GLY A 227 -20.94 -12.77 -16.29
C GLY A 227 -21.09 -11.78 -15.15
N ALA A 228 -21.98 -10.80 -15.31
CA ALA A 228 -22.45 -9.93 -14.24
C ALA A 228 -23.27 -10.73 -13.19
N LEU A 229 -22.59 -11.50 -12.35
CA LEU A 229 -23.13 -11.98 -11.08
C LEU A 229 -22.72 -10.96 -10.03
N GLY A 230 -23.54 -9.92 -9.91
CA GLY A 230 -23.41 -8.92 -8.87
C GLY A 230 -23.32 -9.56 -7.48
N SER A 231 -22.59 -8.88 -6.62
CA SER A 231 -22.38 -9.09 -5.18
C SER A 231 -23.65 -9.35 -4.34
N GLY A 232 -24.85 -9.34 -4.93
CA GLY A 232 -26.10 -9.78 -4.30
C GLY A 232 -26.28 -11.30 -4.20
N GLY A 233 -25.60 -12.11 -5.03
CA GLY A 233 -25.76 -13.57 -5.03
C GLY A 233 -25.16 -14.26 -3.80
N THR A 234 -24.02 -13.79 -3.32
CA THR A 234 -23.35 -14.33 -2.12
C THR A 234 -24.12 -14.00 -0.84
N PHE A 235 -24.75 -12.82 -0.80
CA PHE A 235 -25.61 -12.41 0.32
C PHE A 235 -26.87 -13.28 0.44
N PHE A 236 -27.48 -13.64 -0.70
CA PHE A 236 -28.68 -14.50 -0.70
C PHE A 236 -28.39 -15.93 -0.26
N LEU A 237 -27.22 -16.47 -0.64
CA LEU A 237 -26.77 -17.80 -0.19
C LEU A 237 -26.42 -17.83 1.31
N LEU A 238 -25.80 -16.76 1.83
CA LEU A 238 -25.56 -16.61 3.26
C LEU A 238 -26.87 -16.51 4.08
N LEU A 239 -27.86 -15.78 3.55
CA LEU A 239 -29.16 -15.64 4.19
C LEU A 239 -29.93 -16.98 4.22
N LEU A 240 -29.89 -17.75 3.13
CA LEU A 240 -30.47 -19.09 3.07
C LEU A 240 -29.76 -20.06 4.04
N ALA A 241 -28.44 -20.00 4.15
CA ALA A 241 -27.70 -20.82 5.11
C ALA A 241 -28.10 -20.50 6.56
N LEU A 242 -28.27 -19.22 6.92
CA LEU A 242 -28.74 -18.82 8.24
C LEU A 242 -30.18 -19.27 8.53
N ILE A 243 -31.07 -19.24 7.54
CA ILE A 243 -32.44 -19.75 7.67
C ILE A 243 -32.45 -21.26 7.89
N VAL A 244 -31.61 -22.03 7.17
CA VAL A 244 -31.52 -23.48 7.34
C VAL A 244 -30.94 -23.85 8.70
N VAL A 245 -29.89 -23.16 9.16
CA VAL A 245 -29.29 -23.42 10.48
C VAL A 245 -30.26 -23.07 11.60
N SER A 246 -30.92 -21.91 11.55
CA SER A 246 -31.90 -21.52 12.56
C SER A 246 -33.15 -22.42 12.57
N GLY A 247 -33.64 -22.82 11.39
CA GLY A 247 -34.71 -23.81 11.25
C GLY A 247 -34.33 -25.18 11.80
N GLY A 248 -33.11 -25.66 11.51
CA GLY A 248 -32.58 -26.93 12.01
C GLY A 248 -32.46 -26.97 13.53
N VAL A 249 -31.97 -25.88 14.14
CA VAL A 249 -31.91 -25.73 15.61
C VAL A 249 -33.32 -25.75 16.22
N PHE A 250 -34.29 -25.06 15.60
CA PHE A 250 -35.66 -25.03 16.10
C PHE A 250 -36.35 -26.40 16.05
N VAL A 251 -36.17 -27.14 14.95
CA VAL A 251 -36.69 -28.51 14.81
C VAL A 251 -36.03 -29.45 15.83
N ASN A 252 -34.71 -29.35 16.00
CA ASN A 252 -33.97 -30.15 16.98
C ASN A 252 -34.46 -29.87 18.41
N LEU A 253 -34.62 -28.60 18.80
CA LEU A 253 -35.17 -28.22 20.11
C LEU A 253 -36.60 -28.73 20.31
N LYS A 254 -37.45 -28.68 19.27
CA LYS A 254 -38.82 -29.20 19.34
C LYS A 254 -38.85 -30.72 19.51
N LEU A 255 -38.00 -31.46 18.81
CA LEU A 255 -37.86 -32.90 18.97
C LEU A 255 -37.31 -33.27 20.35
N ARG A 256 -36.33 -32.52 20.85
CA ARG A 256 -35.74 -32.73 22.18
C ARG A 256 -36.74 -32.47 23.31
N ASN A 257 -37.60 -31.46 23.14
CA ASN A 257 -38.65 -31.16 24.12
C ASN A 257 -39.77 -32.22 24.10
N LYS A 258 -40.11 -32.75 22.92
CA LYS A 258 -41.08 -33.86 22.80
C LYS A 258 -40.59 -35.11 23.54
N ASN A 259 -39.33 -35.51 23.35
CA ASN A 259 -38.78 -36.69 24.04
C ASN A 259 -38.72 -36.49 25.57
N ARG A 260 -38.38 -35.28 26.04
CA ARG A 260 -38.41 -34.96 27.48
C ARG A 260 -39.80 -35.09 28.11
N SER A 261 -40.86 -34.87 27.34
CA SER A 261 -42.23 -35.01 27.83
C SER A 261 -42.65 -36.48 28.00
N GLU A 262 -42.09 -37.39 27.20
CA GLU A 262 -42.33 -38.83 27.31
C GLU A 262 -41.55 -39.45 28.47
N ASP A 263 -40.30 -39.03 28.68
CA ASP A 263 -39.48 -39.50 29.81
C ASP A 263 -40.06 -39.07 31.17
N ARG A 264 -40.59 -37.85 31.29
CA ARG A 264 -41.30 -37.43 32.52
C ARG A 264 -42.57 -38.26 32.79
N ARG A 265 -43.17 -38.85 31.75
CA ARG A 265 -44.37 -39.70 31.89
C ARG A 265 -44.02 -41.12 32.32
N SER A 266 -42.83 -41.62 31.98
CA SER A 266 -42.31 -42.92 32.43
C SER A 266 -41.65 -42.83 33.81
N GLU A 267 -41.01 -41.71 34.16
CA GLU A 267 -40.39 -41.50 35.47
C GLU A 267 -41.43 -41.34 36.60
N LYS A 268 -42.58 -40.70 36.31
CA LYS A 268 -43.72 -40.65 37.26
C LYS A 268 -44.33 -42.03 37.56
N LYS A 269 -44.12 -43.03 36.69
CA LYS A 269 -44.51 -44.43 36.94
C LYS A 269 -43.45 -45.23 37.72
N ARG A 270 -42.18 -44.79 37.74
CA ARG A 270 -41.08 -45.49 38.44
C ARG A 270 -40.74 -44.89 39.80
N SER A 271 -41.02 -43.62 40.06
CA SER A 271 -40.79 -42.97 41.36
C SER A 271 -41.74 -43.42 42.50
N SER A 272 -42.54 -44.48 42.29
CA SER A 272 -43.30 -45.14 43.36
C SER A 272 -42.55 -46.30 44.03
N LYS A 273 -41.32 -46.65 43.61
CA LYS A 273 -40.55 -47.71 44.27
C LYS A 273 -39.06 -47.36 44.40
N GLN A 274 -38.67 -47.23 45.67
CA GLN A 274 -37.37 -47.58 46.27
C GLN A 274 -36.29 -46.50 46.51
N PRO A 275 -35.46 -46.73 47.56
CA PRO A 275 -34.95 -45.69 48.44
C PRO A 275 -33.44 -45.43 48.29
N ALA A 276 -33.03 -44.36 48.97
CA ALA A 276 -31.70 -43.77 49.03
C ALA A 276 -30.57 -44.73 49.44
N LYS A 277 -29.40 -44.56 48.80
CA LYS A 277 -28.09 -44.79 49.41
C LYS A 277 -26.99 -44.01 48.69
N GLN A 278 -25.89 -43.88 49.42
CA GLN A 278 -24.97 -42.75 49.56
C GLN A 278 -23.56 -43.05 49.00
N ASP A 279 -22.74 -42.00 48.88
CA ASP A 279 -21.24 -41.94 48.87
C ASP A 279 -20.50 -42.53 47.63
N HIS A 280 -19.29 -42.11 47.21
CA HIS A 280 -18.21 -41.30 47.80
C HIS A 280 -17.26 -40.77 46.68
N ASP A 281 -16.39 -39.84 47.09
CA ASP A 281 -15.36 -39.05 46.38
C ASP A 281 -14.28 -39.79 45.56
N SER A 282 -13.64 -39.07 44.63
CA SER A 282 -12.17 -39.06 44.42
C SER A 282 -11.69 -37.90 43.52
N GLN A 283 -10.66 -37.17 43.99
CA GLN A 283 -9.95 -36.04 43.37
C GLN A 283 -8.88 -36.46 42.31
N PRO A 284 -8.39 -35.51 41.47
CA PRO A 284 -7.40 -35.76 40.42
C PRO A 284 -5.96 -35.30 40.77
N THR A 285 -4.95 -35.96 40.18
CA THR A 285 -3.52 -35.58 40.26
C THR A 285 -3.04 -34.84 39.01
N LEU A 286 -2.35 -33.71 39.21
CA LEU A 286 -1.66 -32.90 38.20
C LEU A 286 -0.31 -33.51 37.77
N ARG A 287 0.02 -33.41 36.47
CA ARG A 287 1.38 -33.60 35.93
C ARG A 287 1.79 -32.37 35.10
N HIS A 288 2.98 -31.84 35.38
CA HIS A 288 3.70 -30.87 34.54
C HIS A 288 4.64 -31.60 33.55
N PRO A 289 4.92 -31.02 32.36
CA PRO A 289 6.00 -31.47 31.48
C PRO A 289 7.22 -30.53 31.54
N SER A 290 8.42 -31.13 31.54
CA SER A 290 9.72 -30.46 31.39
C SER A 290 10.15 -30.49 29.92
N PHE A 291 10.54 -29.33 29.37
CA PHE A 291 11.18 -29.21 28.05
C PHE A 291 12.70 -29.16 28.21
N GLY A 292 13.41 -29.99 27.44
CA GLY A 292 14.87 -29.93 27.28
C GLY A 292 15.23 -29.52 25.86
N ILE A 293 16.05 -28.47 25.71
CA ILE A 293 16.61 -28.01 24.43
C ILE A 293 18.10 -28.33 24.43
N SER A 294 18.56 -29.01 23.39
CA SER A 294 19.94 -29.43 23.16
C SER A 294 20.65 -28.43 22.24
N ILE A 295 21.85 -28.01 22.62
CA ILE A 295 22.71 -27.05 21.90
C ILE A 295 23.82 -27.82 21.19
N VAL A 296 24.04 -27.55 19.90
CA VAL A 296 25.17 -28.09 19.10
C VAL A 296 26.11 -26.94 18.73
N PRO A 297 27.45 -27.08 18.90
CA PRO A 297 28.40 -26.03 18.57
C PRO A 297 28.92 -26.09 17.11
N ALA A 298 29.21 -24.91 16.58
CA ALA A 298 29.76 -24.65 15.24
C ALA A 298 31.25 -25.02 15.11
N ARG A 299 31.67 -25.37 13.88
CA ARG A 299 33.07 -25.60 13.49
C ARG A 299 33.66 -24.41 12.70
N PRO A 300 34.99 -24.20 12.77
CA PRO A 300 35.67 -23.07 12.11
C PRO A 300 36.09 -23.38 10.67
N ILE A 301 36.19 -22.32 9.87
CA ILE A 301 36.68 -22.29 8.48
C ILE A 301 38.20 -22.01 8.51
N GLN A 302 38.98 -22.87 7.85
CA GLN A 302 40.39 -22.64 7.53
C GLN A 302 40.54 -22.29 6.04
N GLY A 303 41.34 -21.26 5.76
CA GLY A 303 41.65 -20.80 4.42
C GLY A 303 42.91 -21.41 3.80
N GLN A 304 43.11 -21.08 2.52
CA GLN A 304 44.33 -21.06 1.68
C GLN A 304 43.79 -20.76 0.25
N GLY A 305 44.32 -19.91 -0.62
CA GLY A 305 45.63 -19.31 -0.80
C GLY A 305 45.97 -19.35 -2.31
N SER A 306 46.77 -18.40 -2.79
CA SER A 306 47.48 -18.31 -4.10
C SER A 306 46.71 -17.75 -5.32
N ARG A 307 47.32 -17.16 -6.36
CA ARG A 307 48.50 -16.30 -6.66
C ARG A 307 48.51 -16.15 -8.20
N GLN A 308 49.06 -15.03 -8.73
CA GLN A 308 49.43 -14.77 -10.15
C GLN A 308 48.28 -14.29 -11.06
N GLN A 309 48.43 -13.37 -12.02
CA GLN A 309 49.61 -13.01 -12.84
C GLN A 309 49.40 -11.62 -13.52
N ALA A 310 50.50 -11.06 -14.03
CA ALA A 310 50.61 -9.76 -14.69
C ALA A 310 50.41 -9.83 -16.23
N GLY A 311 50.09 -8.69 -16.86
CA GLY A 311 50.23 -8.41 -18.30
C GLY A 311 49.78 -6.96 -18.59
N GLN A 312 50.64 -5.96 -18.79
CA GLN A 312 51.46 -5.60 -19.97
C GLN A 312 50.65 -5.11 -21.20
N LEU A 313 50.70 -3.80 -21.46
CA LEU A 313 50.54 -3.06 -22.75
C LEU A 313 50.77 -1.58 -22.39
N GLY A 314 51.52 -0.73 -23.07
CA GLY A 314 52.05 -0.71 -24.44
C GLY A 314 52.07 0.77 -24.87
N ASN A 315 53.20 1.25 -25.37
CA ASN A 315 53.62 2.65 -25.53
C ASN A 315 52.91 3.51 -26.62
N GLN A 316 52.78 4.82 -26.33
CA GLN A 316 53.02 6.04 -27.18
C GLN A 316 52.33 6.24 -28.57
N PRO A 317 52.30 7.46 -29.19
CA PRO A 317 53.20 8.63 -29.03
C PRO A 317 52.56 10.04 -28.96
N GLN A 318 53.45 11.01 -28.76
CA GLN A 318 53.29 12.45 -28.51
C GLN A 318 53.14 13.33 -29.76
N SER A 319 52.59 14.55 -29.50
CA SER A 319 52.92 15.88 -30.06
C SER A 319 52.25 16.37 -31.37
N PRO A 320 52.18 17.70 -31.66
CA PRO A 320 52.55 18.88 -30.85
C PRO A 320 51.56 20.09 -30.85
N ALA A 321 51.80 20.97 -29.85
CA ALA A 321 51.80 22.45 -29.85
C ALA A 321 50.65 23.31 -30.43
N GLY A 322 50.12 24.21 -29.57
CA GLY A 322 49.98 25.63 -29.92
C GLY A 322 48.75 26.36 -29.37
N ARG A 323 48.95 27.22 -28.34
CA ARG A 323 48.65 28.68 -28.31
C ARG A 323 48.30 29.24 -26.91
N SER A 324 49.10 30.24 -26.54
CA SER A 324 48.84 31.47 -25.77
C SER A 324 48.33 31.44 -24.31
N PRO A 325 48.99 32.20 -23.39
CA PRO A 325 48.57 32.35 -22.00
C PRO A 325 47.65 33.57 -21.81
N ALA A 326 46.48 33.36 -21.21
CA ALA A 326 45.66 34.43 -20.66
C ALA A 326 46.04 34.67 -19.18
N GLN A 327 46.19 35.94 -18.84
CA GLN A 327 46.59 36.47 -17.55
C GLN A 327 45.65 36.02 -16.43
N ARG A 328 46.22 35.45 -15.35
CA ARG A 328 45.54 35.21 -14.08
C ARG A 328 45.62 36.45 -13.19
N SER A 329 44.47 36.93 -12.76
CA SER A 329 44.34 37.82 -11.59
C SER A 329 44.38 37.00 -10.29
N PRO A 330 44.95 37.52 -9.19
CA PRO A 330 45.04 36.80 -7.92
C PRO A 330 43.75 36.98 -7.11
N ALA A 331 42.92 35.94 -7.04
CA ALA A 331 41.81 35.88 -6.08
C ALA A 331 42.31 35.38 -4.73
N GLN A 332 41.94 36.13 -3.69
CA GLN A 332 42.31 35.97 -2.30
C GLN A 332 41.85 34.62 -1.72
N ARG A 333 42.76 33.93 -1.02
CA ARG A 333 42.44 32.77 -0.17
C ARG A 333 41.74 33.25 1.10
N PHE A 334 40.47 32.88 1.27
CA PHE A 334 39.82 32.80 2.57
C PHE A 334 39.90 31.35 3.08
N PRO A 335 40.44 31.07 4.28
CA PRO A 335 40.28 29.77 4.91
C PRO A 335 38.95 29.76 5.68
N GLY A 336 37.86 29.42 4.98
CA GLY A 336 36.58 29.09 5.59
C GLY A 336 36.39 27.59 5.55
N ASN A 337 36.66 26.90 6.66
CA ASN A 337 36.37 25.48 6.83
C ASN A 337 34.85 25.34 7.02
N ILE A 338 34.10 25.40 5.92
CA ILE A 338 32.66 25.14 5.92
C ILE A 338 32.51 23.62 5.85
N SER A 339 32.16 23.02 6.98
CA SER A 339 31.73 21.63 7.04
C SER A 339 30.54 21.47 6.10
N SER A 340 30.75 20.79 4.98
CA SER A 340 29.71 20.40 4.03
C SER A 340 28.85 19.32 4.68
N HIS A 341 27.86 19.73 5.48
CA HIS A 341 26.80 18.83 5.91
C HIS A 341 25.77 18.75 4.80
N PRO A 342 25.39 17.54 4.33
CA PRO A 342 24.29 17.38 3.40
C PRO A 342 23.01 17.92 4.06
N ALA A 343 22.35 18.86 3.39
CA ALA A 343 21.09 19.43 3.84
C ALA A 343 19.99 18.35 3.68
N GLY A 344 19.36 17.94 4.79
CA GLY A 344 18.22 17.00 4.75
C GLY A 344 18.24 15.92 5.83
N GLU A 345 19.35 15.71 6.54
CA GLU A 345 19.42 14.64 7.52
C GLU A 345 18.68 14.95 8.84
N HIS A 346 17.75 14.07 9.24
CA HIS A 346 16.96 14.20 10.46
C HIS A 346 17.85 14.26 11.72
N PRO A 347 17.60 15.16 12.69
CA PRO A 347 18.46 15.33 13.87
C PRO A 347 18.74 14.02 14.63
N LYS A 348 17.71 13.17 14.84
CA LYS A 348 17.89 11.85 15.49
C LYS A 348 18.83 10.93 14.71
N MET A 349 18.82 10.98 13.36
CA MET A 349 19.67 10.13 12.53
C MET A 349 21.14 10.55 12.62
N ARG A 350 21.37 11.87 12.66
CA ARG A 350 22.70 12.44 12.91
C ARG A 350 23.25 12.03 14.27
N GLU A 351 22.43 12.10 15.32
CA GLU A 351 22.80 11.65 16.66
C GLU A 351 23.16 10.16 16.70
N MET A 352 22.37 9.31 16.03
CA MET A 352 22.66 7.88 15.93
C MET A 352 23.97 7.60 15.17
N LYS A 353 24.20 8.25 14.03
CA LYS A 353 25.47 8.13 13.28
C LYS A 353 26.66 8.53 14.13
N GLN A 354 26.56 9.66 14.82
CA GLN A 354 27.60 10.16 15.70
C GLN A 354 27.86 9.19 16.86
N TYR A 355 26.80 8.61 17.44
CA TYR A 355 26.90 7.58 18.47
C TYR A 355 27.62 6.34 17.97
N ILE A 356 27.24 5.80 16.80
CA ILE A 356 27.90 4.63 16.20
C ILE A 356 29.39 4.92 15.98
N GLN A 357 29.71 6.05 15.37
CA GLN A 357 31.09 6.45 15.11
C GLN A 357 31.91 6.58 16.40
N GLU A 358 31.35 7.17 17.46
CA GLU A 358 32.01 7.32 18.75
C GLU A 358 32.27 5.96 19.41
N ARG A 359 31.28 5.06 19.42
CA ARG A 359 31.43 3.71 20.03
C ARG A 359 32.44 2.86 19.26
N LEU A 360 32.44 2.94 17.92
CA LEU A 360 33.43 2.25 17.09
C LEU A 360 34.84 2.83 17.29
N ALA A 361 34.97 4.16 17.46
CA ALA A 361 36.25 4.79 17.81
C ALA A 361 36.77 4.35 19.19
N GLN A 362 35.86 4.05 20.13
CA GLN A 362 36.16 3.44 21.43
C GLN A 362 36.45 1.93 21.35
N LYS A 363 36.48 1.33 20.15
CA LYS A 363 36.69 -0.10 19.89
C LYS A 363 35.62 -1.00 20.53
N VAL A 364 34.41 -0.48 20.74
CA VAL A 364 33.27 -1.30 21.15
C VAL A 364 32.90 -2.25 20.01
N PRO A 365 32.70 -3.55 20.24
CA PRO A 365 32.32 -4.49 19.19
C PRO A 365 31.01 -4.07 18.50
N PRO A 366 30.91 -4.11 17.15
CA PRO A 366 29.70 -3.71 16.43
C PRO A 366 28.41 -4.39 16.93
N GLN A 367 28.49 -5.67 17.30
CA GLN A 367 27.37 -6.41 17.86
C GLN A 367 26.84 -5.81 19.17
N GLN A 368 27.73 -5.26 20.00
CA GLN A 368 27.33 -4.60 21.24
C GLN A 368 26.67 -3.25 20.97
N VAL A 369 27.23 -2.45 20.04
CA VAL A 369 26.63 -1.17 19.60
C VAL A 369 25.22 -1.41 19.04
N ARG A 370 25.05 -2.48 18.26
CA ARG A 370 23.75 -2.91 17.72
C ARG A 370 22.72 -3.17 18.83
N GLN A 371 23.10 -3.97 19.84
CA GLN A 371 22.19 -4.29 20.95
C GLN A 371 21.83 -3.06 21.79
N GLU A 372 22.78 -2.14 22.00
CA GLU A 372 22.53 -0.88 22.71
C GLU A 372 21.51 -0.01 21.98
N LEU A 373 21.65 0.13 20.65
CA LEU A 373 20.70 0.89 19.83
C LEU A 373 19.32 0.23 19.78
N ILE A 374 19.25 -1.10 19.63
CA ILE A 374 17.98 -1.83 19.71
C ILE A 374 17.31 -1.62 21.07
N SER A 375 18.07 -1.70 22.17
CA SER A 375 17.54 -1.46 23.51
C SER A 375 17.06 -0.02 23.73
N SER A 376 17.58 0.92 22.95
CA SER A 376 17.16 2.33 22.92
C SER A 376 15.98 2.60 21.99
N GLY A 377 15.40 1.56 21.38
CA GLY A 377 14.21 1.65 20.53
C GLY A 377 14.49 1.80 19.02
N TRP A 378 15.75 1.70 18.57
CA TRP A 378 16.07 1.78 17.15
C TRP A 378 15.76 0.47 16.41
N GLN A 379 15.24 0.59 15.18
CA GLN A 379 14.92 -0.55 14.33
C GLN A 379 16.20 -1.25 13.83
N PRO A 380 16.31 -2.59 13.92
CA PRO A 380 17.50 -3.33 13.50
C PRO A 380 17.96 -3.03 12.07
N GLY A 381 17.01 -2.92 11.13
CA GLY A 381 17.33 -2.65 9.72
C GLY A 381 17.94 -1.28 9.45
N ILE A 382 17.66 -0.27 10.28
CA ILE A 382 18.29 1.05 10.18
C ILE A 382 19.72 0.97 10.72
N ILE A 383 19.92 0.28 11.85
CA ILE A 383 21.24 0.14 12.50
C ILE A 383 22.21 -0.59 11.56
N ASP A 384 21.75 -1.64 10.90
CA ASP A 384 22.58 -2.48 10.02
C ASP A 384 23.08 -1.73 8.76
N ARG A 385 22.51 -0.57 8.41
CA ARG A 385 23.05 0.29 7.33
C ARG A 385 24.25 1.12 7.76
N TYR A 386 24.48 1.30 9.06
CA TYR A 386 25.48 2.22 9.61
C TYR A 386 26.60 1.56 10.42
N LEU A 387 26.44 0.28 10.76
CA LEU A 387 27.50 -0.57 11.30
C LEU A 387 28.22 -1.30 10.18
#